data_AF-A0A8D8B973-F1
#
_entry.id   AF-A0A8D8B973-F1
#
_cell.length_a   1.000
_cell.length_b   1.000
_cell.length_c   1.000
_cell.angle_alpha   90.00
_cell.angle_beta   90.00
_cell.angle_gamma   90.00
#
_symmetry.space_group_name_H-M   'P 1'
#
loop_
_entity.id
_entity.type
_entity.pdbx_description
1 polymer ?
#
loop_
_entity_poly.entity_id
_entity_poly.type
_entity_poly.pdbx_seq_one_letter_code
_entity_poly.pdbx_strand_id
1 'polypeptide(L)'
;MLNVIIQIMVAFPLETEQGHGRVLVVYGAGVVAGGLGASVFEPTAMVGASAGVYCLLMSHIPHIVMNFQSLSHRYFRLVAVLLLCVSDVIYSIRHCLTKGNLQPRIGVAAHVSGAICGLLIGFIVYRGGEKTMAFRIARYAALLLYVAWIVATVVYNVEKKF
;
A
#
# COMPACT_ATOMS: atom_id res chain seq x y z
N MET A 1 -2.15 -3.00 18.38
CA MET A 1 -0.80 -2.46 18.69
C MET A 1 0.21 -2.74 17.57
N LEU A 2 0.33 -3.97 17.06
CA LEU A 2 1.31 -4.34 16.02
C LEU A 2 1.26 -3.44 14.76
N ASN A 3 0.06 -3.12 14.26
CA ASN A 3 -0.10 -2.23 13.10
C ASN A 3 0.47 -0.83 13.33
N VAL A 4 0.38 -0.28 14.54
CA VAL A 4 0.91 1.06 14.86
C VAL A 4 2.42 1.03 14.89
N ILE A 5 3.02 -0.02 15.47
CA ILE A 5 4.47 -0.20 15.50
C ILE A 5 5.01 -0.30 14.06
N ILE A 6 4.42 -1.18 13.24
CA ILE A 6 4.81 -1.32 11.83
C ILE A 6 4.59 -0.01 11.07
N GLN A 7 3.47 0.67 11.29
CA GLN A 7 3.20 1.96 10.65
C GLN A 7 4.30 2.98 10.96
N ILE A 8 4.68 3.13 12.23
CA ILE A 8 5.75 4.06 12.63
C ILE A 8 7.07 3.65 11.98
N MET A 9 7.43 2.36 12.03
CA MET A 9 8.67 1.85 11.43
C MET A 9 8.75 2.10 9.92
N VAL A 10 7.63 1.96 9.22
CA VAL A 10 7.55 2.08 7.75
C VAL A 10 7.38 3.54 7.32
N ALA A 11 6.61 4.34 8.04
CA ALA A 11 6.33 5.74 7.73
C ALA A 11 7.54 6.63 8.02
N PHE A 12 8.21 6.45 9.16
CA PHE A 12 9.27 7.35 9.61
C PHE A 12 10.37 7.56 8.56
N PRO A 13 10.94 6.52 7.91
CA PRO A 13 11.93 6.71 6.85
C PRO A 13 11.38 7.43 5.61
N LEU A 14 10.11 7.23 5.27
CA LEU A 14 9.49 7.91 4.14
C LEU A 14 9.24 9.38 4.47
N GLU A 15 8.87 9.70 5.71
CA GLU A 15 8.61 11.07 6.13
C GLU A 15 9.87 11.92 6.11
N THR A 16 11.01 11.37 6.55
CA THR A 16 12.30 12.08 6.52
C THR A 16 12.80 12.35 5.10
N GLU A 17 12.44 11.52 4.13
CA GLU A 17 12.95 11.60 2.76
C GLU A 17 11.99 12.30 1.78
N GLN A 18 10.68 12.15 1.99
CA GLN A 18 9.64 12.64 1.08
C GLN A 18 8.77 13.74 1.69
N GLY A 19 8.85 13.93 3.00
CA GLY A 19 8.07 14.90 3.77
C GLY A 19 6.70 14.37 4.19
N HIS A 20 6.25 14.81 5.37
CA HIS A 20 5.03 14.32 6.04
C HIS A 20 3.77 14.39 5.16
N GLY A 21 3.59 15.48 4.38
CA GLY A 21 2.40 15.64 3.54
C GLY A 21 2.26 14.57 2.44
N ARG A 22 3.37 14.13 1.84
CA ARG A 22 3.34 13.06 0.82
C ARG A 22 3.00 11.71 1.44
N VAL A 23 3.59 11.43 2.59
CA VAL A 23 3.34 10.20 3.33
C VAL A 23 1.89 10.13 3.81
N LEU A 24 1.33 11.25 4.26
CA LEU A 24 -0.09 11.35 4.62
C LEU A 24 -1.00 11.05 3.42
N VAL A 25 -0.70 11.61 2.24
CA VAL A 25 -1.45 11.31 1.01
C VAL A 25 -1.37 9.83 0.66
N VAL A 26 -0.18 9.21 0.74
CA VAL A 26 0.00 7.78 0.47
C VAL A 26 -0.81 6.93 1.44
N TYR A 27 -0.73 7.22 2.74
CA TYR A 27 -1.50 6.52 3.76
C TYR A 27 -3.00 6.64 3.52
N GLY A 28 -3.49 7.87 3.31
CA GLY A 28 -4.91 8.14 3.06
C GLY A 28 -5.43 7.46 1.80
N ALA A 29 -4.67 7.51 0.69
CA ALA A 29 -5.01 6.82 -0.54
C ALA A 29 -5.12 5.30 -0.33
N GLY A 30 -4.22 4.73 0.49
CA GLY A 30 -4.26 3.33 0.89
C GLY A 30 -5.49 2.94 1.69
N VAL A 31 -5.91 3.79 2.63
CA VAL A 31 -7.16 3.57 3.40
C VAL A 31 -8.37 3.59 2.48
N VAL A 32 -8.46 4.55 1.55
CA VAL A 32 -9.56 4.63 0.58
C VAL A 32 -9.56 3.42 -0.36
N ALA A 33 -8.43 3.11 -0.99
CA ALA A 33 -8.32 1.99 -1.91
C ALA A 33 -8.57 0.63 -1.23
N GLY A 34 -8.09 0.47 0.01
CA GLY A 34 -8.35 -0.70 0.83
C GLY A 34 -9.82 -0.86 1.19
N GLY A 35 -10.49 0.23 1.56
CA GLY A 35 -11.93 0.23 1.85
C GLY A 35 -12.77 -0.13 0.63
N LEU A 36 -12.46 0.46 -0.54
CA LEU A 36 -13.13 0.15 -1.80
C LEU A 36 -12.88 -1.30 -2.24
N GLY A 37 -11.64 -1.80 -2.12
CA GLY A 37 -11.33 -3.19 -2.41
C GLY A 37 -12.09 -4.16 -1.48
N ALA A 38 -12.13 -3.85 -0.18
CA ALA A 38 -12.90 -4.63 0.78
C ALA A 38 -14.40 -4.65 0.44
N SER A 39 -14.99 -3.53 0.04
CA SER A 39 -16.44 -3.48 -0.23
C SER A 39 -16.86 -4.30 -1.47
N VAL A 40 -15.93 -4.50 -2.41
CA VAL A 40 -16.15 -5.35 -3.58
C VAL A 40 -15.96 -6.83 -3.25
N PHE A 41 -14.86 -7.19 -2.58
CA PHE A 41 -14.40 -8.58 -2.48
C PHE A 41 -14.63 -9.23 -1.11
N GLU A 42 -14.88 -8.47 -0.05
CA GLU A 42 -15.16 -9.03 1.28
C GLU A 42 -16.68 -9.14 1.52
N PRO A 43 -17.17 -10.27 2.06
CA PRO A 43 -18.59 -10.46 2.35
C PRO A 43 -19.10 -9.64 3.55
N THR A 44 -18.22 -9.01 4.34
CA THR A 44 -18.62 -8.24 5.53
C THR A 44 -17.84 -6.94 5.63
N ALA A 45 -18.46 -5.91 6.22
CA ALA A 45 -17.82 -4.63 6.46
C ALA A 45 -16.56 -4.77 7.32
N MET A 46 -15.45 -4.23 6.81
CA MET A 46 -14.15 -4.20 7.50
C MET A 46 -13.86 -2.78 7.98
N VAL A 47 -13.28 -2.68 9.17
CA VAL A 47 -12.76 -1.40 9.70
C VAL A 47 -11.31 -1.63 10.09
N GLY A 48 -10.40 -0.80 9.57
CA GLY A 48 -9.00 -0.93 9.91
C GLY A 48 -8.09 0.08 9.23
N ALA A 49 -7.06 0.48 9.96
CA ALA A 49 -5.96 1.30 9.48
C ALA A 49 -4.93 0.53 8.62
N SER A 50 -4.98 -0.81 8.64
CA SER A 50 -3.94 -1.67 8.09
C SER A 50 -3.72 -1.45 6.59
N ALA A 51 -4.77 -1.24 5.80
CA ALA A 51 -4.63 -0.98 4.36
C ALA A 51 -3.72 0.24 4.06
N GLY A 52 -3.77 1.28 4.90
CA GLY A 52 -2.84 2.41 4.81
C GLY A 52 -1.39 2.00 5.13
N VAL A 53 -1.18 1.08 6.08
CA VAL A 53 0.14 0.53 6.41
C VAL A 53 0.71 -0.30 5.25
N TYR A 54 -0.10 -1.14 4.59
CA TYR A 54 0.35 -1.87 3.39
C TYR A 54 0.65 -0.93 2.23
N CYS A 55 -0.14 0.14 2.08
CA CYS A 55 0.12 1.18 1.09
C CYS A 55 1.49 1.84 1.35
N LEU A 56 1.76 2.23 2.60
CA LEU A 56 3.07 2.76 2.99
C LEU A 56 4.19 1.74 2.76
N LEU A 57 4.01 0.49 3.18
CA LEU A 57 5.00 -0.59 3.03
C LEU A 57 5.38 -0.80 1.56
N MET A 58 4.39 -0.91 0.68
CA MET A 58 4.64 -1.13 -0.74
C MET A 58 5.12 0.12 -1.47
N SER A 59 4.77 1.32 -0.99
CA SER A 59 5.28 2.58 -1.55
C SER A 59 6.79 2.76 -1.38
N HIS A 60 7.45 1.98 -0.51
CA HIS A 60 8.91 1.91 -0.46
C HIS A 60 9.53 1.44 -1.78
N ILE A 61 8.86 0.56 -2.55
CA ILE A 61 9.40 0.05 -3.81
C ILE A 61 9.60 1.17 -4.84
N PRO A 62 8.56 1.93 -5.25
CA PRO A 62 8.75 3.05 -6.18
C PRO A 62 9.68 4.13 -5.60
N HIS A 63 9.68 4.34 -4.29
CA HIS A 63 10.62 5.25 -3.64
C HIS A 63 12.08 4.82 -3.84
N ILE A 64 12.39 3.55 -3.54
CA ILE A 64 13.72 2.95 -3.70
C ILE A 64 14.13 2.97 -5.17
N VAL A 65 13.24 2.57 -6.07
CA VAL A 65 13.50 2.52 -7.51
C VAL A 65 13.86 3.89 -8.07
N MET A 66 13.12 4.94 -7.71
CA MET A 66 13.36 6.30 -8.22
C MET A 66 14.56 7.01 -7.57
N ASN A 67 15.08 6.48 -6.47
CA ASN A 67 16.13 7.11 -5.65
C ASN A 67 17.27 6.14 -5.31
N PHE A 68 17.45 5.06 -6.07
CA PHE A 68 18.30 3.94 -5.67
C PHE A 68 19.76 4.35 -5.42
N GLN A 69 20.27 5.30 -6.20
CA GLN A 69 21.65 5.79 -6.06
C GLN A 69 21.82 6.83 -4.94
N SER A 70 20.76 7.55 -4.57
CA SER A 70 20.82 8.59 -3.53
C SER A 70 20.54 8.07 -2.12
N LEU A 71 20.06 6.82 -1.98
CA LEU A 71 19.69 6.24 -0.69
C LEU A 71 20.87 5.57 0.02
N SER A 72 21.27 6.12 1.16
CA SER A 72 22.38 5.61 1.97
C SER A 72 22.16 4.17 2.46
N HIS A 73 20.93 3.81 2.86
CA HIS A 73 20.59 2.50 3.45
C HIS A 73 19.71 1.63 2.53
N ARG A 74 19.92 1.73 1.21
CA ARG A 74 19.06 1.09 0.19
C ARG A 74 18.86 -0.43 0.36
N TYR A 75 19.93 -1.18 0.58
CA TYR A 75 19.87 -2.64 0.70
C TYR A 75 19.19 -3.06 2.00
N PHE A 76 19.51 -2.39 3.12
CA PHE A 76 18.87 -2.66 4.39
C PHE A 76 17.36 -2.39 4.31
N ARG A 77 16.96 -1.27 3.71
CA ARG A 77 15.53 -0.95 3.49
C ARG A 77 14.85 -1.99 2.62
N LEU A 78 15.47 -2.40 1.51
CA LEU A 78 14.91 -3.41 0.62
C LEU A 78 14.69 -4.75 1.35
N VAL A 79 15.69 -5.20 2.11
CA VAL A 79 15.61 -6.42 2.92
C VAL A 79 14.54 -6.28 4.00
N ALA A 80 14.47 -5.15 4.70
CA ALA A 80 13.47 -4.92 5.73
C ALA A 80 12.03 -4.96 5.15
N VAL A 81 11.79 -4.29 4.02
CA VAL A 81 10.49 -4.33 3.33
C VAL A 81 10.14 -5.75 2.92
N LEU A 82 11.09 -6.48 2.31
CA LEU A 82 10.88 -7.87 1.91
C LEU A 82 10.55 -8.77 3.10
N LEU A 83 11.31 -8.68 4.19
CA LEU A 83 11.08 -9.45 5.41
C LEU A 83 9.73 -9.14 6.05
N LEU A 84 9.34 -7.87 6.10
CA LEU A 84 8.01 -7.47 6.60
C LEU A 84 6.89 -8.04 5.74
N CYS A 85 6.99 -7.92 4.40
CA CYS A 85 6.00 -8.48 3.48
C CYS A 85 5.87 -10.00 3.61
N VAL A 86 7.00 -10.73 3.62
CA VAL A 86 7.01 -12.19 3.74
C VAL A 86 6.46 -12.62 5.09
N SER A 87 6.88 -11.99 6.19
CA SER A 87 6.40 -12.30 7.53
C SER A 87 4.89 -12.09 7.65
N ASP A 88 4.36 -11.04 7.04
CA ASP A 88 2.94 -10.74 7.05
C ASP A 88 2.11 -11.76 6.27
N VAL A 89 2.57 -12.16 5.09
CA VAL A 89 1.92 -13.22 4.29
C VAL A 89 1.94 -14.54 5.06
N ILE A 90 3.08 -14.91 5.66
CA ILE A 90 3.19 -16.13 6.49
C ILE A 90 2.21 -16.05 7.67
N TYR A 91 2.16 -14.91 8.37
CA TYR A 91 1.23 -14.71 9.47
C TYR A 91 -0.23 -14.88 9.02
N SER A 92 -0.61 -14.26 7.90
CA SER A 92 -1.97 -14.34 7.35
C SER A 92 -2.36 -15.76 6.95
N ILE A 93 -1.45 -16.50 6.30
CA ILE A 93 -1.67 -17.91 5.95
C ILE A 93 -1.81 -18.76 7.21
N ARG A 94 -0.89 -18.62 8.17
CA ARG A 94 -0.94 -19.37 9.44
C ARG A 94 -2.22 -19.08 10.21
N HIS A 95 -2.65 -17.82 10.25
CA HIS A 95 -3.88 -17.40 10.89
C HIS A 95 -5.11 -18.03 10.21
N CYS A 96 -5.14 -18.04 8.88
CA CYS A 96 -6.21 -18.68 8.11
C CYS A 96 -6.27 -20.18 8.38
N LEU A 97 -5.13 -20.88 8.36
CA LEU A 97 -5.05 -22.32 8.56
C LEU A 97 -5.35 -22.76 10.00
N THR A 98 -4.93 -21.98 11.00
CA THR A 98 -5.06 -22.37 12.42
C THR A 98 -6.31 -21.84 13.10
N LYS A 99 -6.83 -20.69 12.65
CA LYS A 99 -7.97 -19.99 13.29
C LYS A 99 -9.14 -19.76 12.34
N GLY A 100 -9.09 -20.28 11.11
CA GLY A 100 -10.18 -20.16 10.12
C GLY A 100 -10.50 -18.72 9.72
N ASN A 101 -9.59 -17.77 9.95
CA ASN A 101 -9.82 -16.33 9.77
C ASN A 101 -11.01 -15.75 10.57
N LEU A 102 -11.33 -16.36 11.72
CA LEU A 102 -12.51 -15.99 12.51
C LEU A 102 -12.26 -14.83 13.48
N GLN A 103 -11.14 -14.82 14.21
CA GLN A 103 -10.84 -13.80 15.23
C GLN A 103 -9.32 -13.52 15.40
N PRO A 104 -8.83 -12.30 15.07
CA PRO A 104 -9.50 -11.25 14.30
C PRO A 104 -9.61 -11.61 12.82
N ARG A 105 -10.68 -11.19 12.16
CA ARG A 105 -10.81 -11.38 10.71
C ARG A 105 -9.81 -10.50 9.96
N ILE A 106 -9.02 -11.12 9.09
CA ILE A 106 -8.06 -10.46 8.21
C ILE A 106 -8.76 -10.17 6.88
N GLY A 107 -8.89 -8.87 6.55
CA GLY A 107 -9.42 -8.41 5.27
C GLY A 107 -8.34 -8.42 4.19
N VAL A 108 -8.08 -9.59 3.61
CA VAL A 108 -7.00 -9.79 2.63
C VAL A 108 -7.21 -8.90 1.41
N ALA A 109 -8.45 -8.74 0.94
CA ALA A 109 -8.73 -7.86 -0.20
C ALA A 109 -8.39 -6.39 0.12
N ALA A 110 -8.63 -5.94 1.36
CA ALA A 110 -8.27 -4.60 1.82
C ALA A 110 -6.75 -4.41 1.83
N HIS A 111 -6.01 -5.40 2.35
CA HIS A 111 -4.55 -5.37 2.41
C HIS A 111 -3.92 -5.36 1.01
N VAL A 112 -4.40 -6.24 0.12
CA VAL A 112 -3.93 -6.33 -1.27
C VAL A 112 -4.23 -5.03 -2.03
N SER A 113 -5.43 -4.47 -1.89
CA SER A 113 -5.80 -3.22 -2.56
C SER A 113 -4.97 -2.04 -2.04
N GLY A 114 -4.72 -1.98 -0.73
CA GLY A 114 -3.81 -1.01 -0.13
C GLY A 114 -2.37 -1.16 -0.65
N ALA A 115 -1.86 -2.39 -0.73
CA ALA A 115 -0.53 -2.71 -1.26
C ALA A 115 -0.35 -2.27 -2.72
N ILE A 116 -1.32 -2.61 -3.59
CA ILE A 116 -1.32 -2.18 -4.99
C ILE A 116 -1.37 -0.65 -5.08
N CYS A 117 -2.24 -0.01 -4.29
CA CYS A 117 -2.31 1.44 -4.21
C CYS A 117 -0.95 2.06 -3.83
N GLY A 118 -0.21 1.46 -2.91
CA GLY A 118 1.13 1.91 -2.51
C GLY A 118 2.14 1.94 -3.65
N LEU A 119 2.15 0.90 -4.48
CA LEU A 119 2.99 0.85 -5.68
C LEU A 119 2.66 1.99 -6.65
N LEU A 120 1.37 2.22 -6.91
CA LEU A 120 0.93 3.23 -7.87
C LEU A 120 1.15 4.65 -7.34
N ILE A 121 0.61 4.96 -6.16
CA ILE A 121 0.69 6.28 -5.53
C ILE A 121 2.14 6.66 -5.23
N GLY A 122 2.99 5.70 -4.86
CA GLY A 122 4.40 5.98 -4.63
C GLY A 122 5.12 6.50 -5.88
N PHE A 123 4.84 5.97 -7.08
CA PHE A 123 5.38 6.53 -8.33
C PHE A 123 4.86 7.94 -8.60
N ILE A 124 3.57 8.19 -8.34
CA ILE A 124 2.88 9.46 -8.62
C ILE A 124 3.37 10.57 -7.69
N VAL A 125 3.47 10.30 -6.38
CA VAL A 125 3.62 11.32 -5.34
C VAL A 125 5.08 11.55 -4.96
N TYR A 126 5.92 10.52 -4.92
CA TYR A 126 7.29 10.68 -4.45
C TYR A 126 8.20 11.38 -5.45
N ARG A 127 9.11 12.18 -4.92
CA ARG A 127 10.19 12.80 -5.68
C ARG A 127 11.27 11.75 -5.94
N GLY A 128 11.71 11.71 -7.19
CA GLY A 128 12.82 10.87 -7.65
C GLY A 128 14.03 11.73 -8.00
N GLY A 129 15.21 11.26 -7.64
CA GLY A 129 16.48 11.81 -8.11
C GLY A 129 16.73 11.51 -9.59
N GLU A 130 16.27 10.35 -10.07
CA GLU A 130 16.39 9.95 -11.46
C GLU A 130 15.20 10.43 -12.30
N LYS A 131 15.49 11.06 -13.45
CA LYS A 131 14.48 11.64 -14.36
C LYS A 131 14.53 11.00 -15.75
N THR A 132 14.37 9.69 -15.80
CA THR A 132 14.32 8.95 -17.07
C THR A 132 12.94 9.01 -17.71
N MET A 133 12.87 8.78 -19.03
CA MET A 133 11.59 8.63 -19.74
C MET A 133 10.77 7.46 -19.20
N ALA A 134 11.44 6.37 -18.79
CA ALA A 134 10.80 5.22 -18.17
C ALA A 134 10.02 5.60 -16.89
N PHE A 135 10.59 6.43 -16.00
CA PHE A 135 9.86 6.88 -14.80
C PHE A 135 8.71 7.81 -15.12
N ARG A 136 8.84 8.63 -16.16
CA ARG A 136 7.72 9.47 -16.63
C ARG A 136 6.56 8.61 -17.14
N ILE A 137 6.85 7.58 -17.94
CA ILE A 137 5.85 6.62 -18.43
C ILE A 137 5.23 5.87 -17.25
N ALA A 138 6.05 5.36 -16.32
CA ALA A 138 5.57 4.65 -15.13
C ALA A 138 4.63 5.51 -14.28
N ARG A 139 4.88 6.81 -14.15
CA ARG A 139 4.00 7.76 -13.45
C ARG A 139 2.63 7.90 -14.11
N TYR A 140 2.60 8.12 -15.42
CA TYR A 140 1.32 8.24 -16.14
C TYR A 140 0.55 6.92 -16.19
N ALA A 141 1.25 5.80 -16.37
CA ALA A 141 0.65 4.47 -16.28
C ALA A 141 0.07 4.21 -14.88
N ALA A 142 0.82 4.55 -13.83
CA ALA A 142 0.36 4.40 -12.45
C ALA A 142 -0.88 5.27 -12.16
N LEU A 143 -0.90 6.51 -12.66
CA LEU A 143 -2.05 7.40 -12.53
C LEU A 143 -3.28 6.82 -13.23
N LEU A 144 -3.13 6.35 -14.48
CA LEU A 144 -4.22 5.75 -15.23
C LEU A 144 -4.79 4.51 -14.51
N LEU A 145 -3.92 3.61 -14.06
CA LEU A 145 -4.33 2.40 -13.35
C LEU A 145 -5.02 2.73 -12.02
N TYR A 146 -4.51 3.71 -11.27
CA TYR A 146 -5.12 4.14 -10.01
C TYR A 146 -6.52 4.72 -10.23
N VAL A 147 -6.68 5.63 -11.19
CA VAL A 147 -7.99 6.23 -11.52
C VAL A 147 -8.96 5.16 -12.02
N ALA A 148 -8.52 4.27 -12.92
CA ALA A 148 -9.34 3.18 -13.43
C ALA A 148 -9.85 2.26 -12.30
N TRP A 149 -8.98 1.93 -11.35
CA TRP A 149 -9.33 1.12 -10.18
C TRP A 149 -10.39 1.80 -9.30
N ILE A 150 -10.20 3.09 -8.98
CA ILE A 150 -11.17 3.86 -8.18
C ILE A 150 -12.52 3.94 -8.90
N VAL A 151 -12.52 4.27 -10.19
CA VAL A 151 -13.76 4.37 -10.97
C VAL A 151 -14.48 3.02 -11.03
N ALA A 152 -13.78 1.93 -11.36
CA ALA A 152 -14.37 0.60 -11.46
C ALA A 152 -14.99 0.14 -10.13
N THR A 153 -14.28 0.34 -9.02
CA THR A 153 -14.78 -0.04 -7.69
C THR A 153 -15.97 0.82 -7.26
N VAL A 154 -15.95 2.14 -7.53
CA VAL A 154 -17.09 3.02 -7.22
C VAL A 154 -18.31 2.65 -8.05
N VAL A 155 -18.18 2.47 -9.38
CA VAL A 155 -19.29 2.07 -10.26
C VAL A 155 -19.90 0.76 -9.79
N TYR A 156 -19.08 -0.26 -9.52
CA TYR A 156 -19.57 -1.54 -8.99
C TYR A 156 -20.38 -1.37 -7.68
N ASN A 157 -19.91 -0.52 -6.76
CA ASN A 157 -20.60 -0.28 -5.49
C ASN A 157 -21.91 0.51 -5.66
N VAL A 158 -22.00 1.38 -6.67
CA VAL A 158 -23.23 2.10 -6.99
C VAL A 158 -24.24 1.14 -7.61
N GLU A 159 -23.84 0.35 -8.60
CA GLU A 159 -24.71 -0.62 -9.28
C GLU A 159 -25.24 -1.70 -8.33
N LYS A 160 -24.40 -2.21 -7.41
CA LYS A 160 -24.81 -3.21 -6.41
C LYS A 160 -25.88 -2.71 -5.42
N LYS A 161 -26.05 -1.39 -5.27
CA LYS A 161 -27.05 -0.79 -4.36
C LYS A 161 -28.42 -0.57 -5.01
N PHE A 162 -28.52 -0.72 -6.33
CA PHE A 162 -29.76 -0.75 -7.08
C PHE A 162 -30.16 -2.20 -7.40
#